data_AF-A0A435YFD2-F1
#
_entry.id   AF-A0A435YFD2-F1
#
_cell.length_a   1.000
_cell.length_b   1.000
_cell.length_c   1.000
_cell.angle_alpha   90.00
_cell.angle_beta   90.00
_cell.angle_gamma   90.00
#
_symmetry.space_group_name_H-M   'P 1'
#
loop_
_entity.id
_entity.type
_entity.pdbx_description
1 polymer ?
#
loop_
_entity_poly.entity_id
_entity_poly.type
_entity_poly.pdbx_seq_one_letter_code
_entity_poly.pdbx_strand_id
1 'polypeptide(L)'
;MAAAEIPNLTDSARAVLRLLASHGPVTRPKLGAMLDLSKPTMSAAVSELSALGLVASRGIERGAIGRTATIYGIGPGAGYAIGIDVGAAQVRAVAYSMDAQKLASAEEPIPETIAGDADAVGAVVE
;
A
#
# COMPACT_ATOMS: atom_id res chain seq x y z
N MET A 1 6.95 -5.42 -17.33
CA MET A 1 6.60 -5.66 -15.91
C MET A 1 5.46 -6.66 -15.92
N ALA A 2 5.65 -7.89 -15.46
CA ALA A 2 4.55 -8.87 -15.46
C ALA A 2 3.39 -8.30 -14.64
N ALA A 3 2.17 -8.36 -15.16
CA ALA A 3 0.99 -8.02 -14.38
C ALA A 3 1.04 -8.86 -13.10
N ALA A 4 1.19 -8.20 -11.94
CA ALA A 4 1.23 -8.90 -10.68
C ALA A 4 -0.10 -9.64 -10.53
N GLU A 5 -0.04 -10.97 -10.53
CA GLU A 5 -1.22 -11.79 -10.33
C GLU A 5 -1.81 -11.45 -8.96
N ILE A 6 -3.05 -10.97 -8.94
CA ILE A 6 -3.70 -10.54 -7.70
C ILE A 6 -3.92 -11.79 -6.84
N PRO A 7 -3.28 -11.90 -5.66
CA PRO A 7 -3.39 -13.11 -4.86
C PRO A 7 -4.82 -13.29 -4.35
N ASN A 8 -5.30 -14.52 -4.40
CA ASN A 8 -6.55 -14.88 -3.75
C ASN A 8 -6.34 -14.93 -2.23
N LEU A 9 -6.88 -13.94 -1.53
CA LEU A 9 -6.79 -13.81 -0.07
C LEU A 9 -8.03 -14.36 0.61
N THR A 10 -7.84 -15.01 1.75
CA THR A 10 -8.95 -15.31 2.68
C THR A 10 -9.65 -14.02 3.14
N ASP A 11 -10.92 -14.11 3.56
CA ASP A 11 -11.67 -12.94 4.04
C ASP A 11 -11.00 -12.30 5.27
N SER A 12 -10.44 -13.11 6.16
CA SER A 12 -9.68 -12.65 7.32
C SER A 12 -8.40 -11.92 6.91
N ALA A 13 -7.63 -12.44 5.95
CA ALA A 13 -6.45 -11.77 5.42
C ALA A 13 -6.80 -10.45 4.72
N ARG A 14 -7.88 -10.44 3.94
CA ARG A 14 -8.37 -9.21 3.29
C ARG A 14 -8.76 -8.15 4.32
N ALA A 15 -9.46 -8.53 5.40
CA ALA A 15 -9.82 -7.62 6.48
C ALA A 15 -8.59 -7.05 7.20
N VAL A 16 -7.61 -7.90 7.53
CA VAL A 16 -6.35 -7.47 8.15
C VAL A 16 -5.58 -6.50 7.26
N LEU A 17 -5.42 -6.81 5.97
CA LEU A 17 -4.71 -5.95 5.03
C LEU A 17 -5.39 -4.58 4.89
N ARG A 18 -6.73 -4.55 4.77
CA ARG A 18 -7.49 -3.29 4.72
C ARG A 18 -7.33 -2.46 5.99
N LEU A 19 -7.34 -3.11 7.16
CA LEU A 19 -7.16 -2.42 8.43
C LEU A 19 -5.76 -1.79 8.51
N LEU A 20 -4.71 -2.54 8.16
CA LEU A 20 -3.34 -2.04 8.16
C LEU A 20 -3.12 -0.91 7.14
N ALA A 21 -3.75 -1.00 5.97
CA ALA A 21 -3.66 0.05 4.94
C ALA A 21 -4.33 1.36 5.38
N SER A 22 -5.38 1.30 6.18
CA SER A 22 -6.15 2.48 6.62
C SER A 22 -5.67 3.06 7.96
N HIS A 23 -5.21 2.22 8.89
CA HIS A 23 -4.82 2.63 10.25
C HIS A 23 -3.30 2.69 10.46
N GLY A 24 -2.52 2.18 9.51
CA GLY A 24 -1.06 2.06 9.64
C GLY A 24 -0.64 0.85 10.49
N PRO A 25 0.63 0.83 10.96
CA PRO A 25 1.18 -0.29 11.70
C PRO A 25 0.53 -0.51 13.08
N VAL A 26 0.12 -1.75 13.37
CA VAL A 26 -0.62 -2.12 14.59
C VAL A 26 -0.10 -3.45 15.15
N THR A 27 -0.16 -3.65 16.46
CA THR A 27 0.23 -4.92 17.07
C THR A 27 -0.77 -6.05 16.79
N ARG A 28 -0.27 -7.29 16.68
CA ARG A 28 -1.13 -8.46 16.40
C ARG A 28 -2.31 -8.64 17.38
N PRO A 29 -2.16 -8.47 18.71
CA PRO A 29 -3.30 -8.55 19.62
C PRO A 29 -4.34 -7.45 19.37
N LYS A 30 -3.90 -6.24 19.00
CA LYS A 30 -4.79 -5.12 18.69
C LYS A 30 -5.53 -5.34 17.37
N LEU A 31 -4.87 -5.92 16.34
CA LEU A 31 -5.55 -6.37 15.12
C LEU A 31 -6.67 -7.38 15.44
N GLY A 32 -6.39 -8.36 16.32
CA GLY A 32 -7.37 -9.36 16.76
C GLY A 32 -8.61 -8.71 17.39
N ALA A 33 -8.38 -7.77 18.31
CA ALA A 33 -9.46 -7.06 18.98
C ALA A 33 -10.27 -6.14 18.04
N MET A 34 -9.61 -5.44 17.11
CA MET A 34 -10.27 -4.51 16.18
C MET A 34 -11.13 -5.21 15.12
N LEU A 35 -10.77 -6.44 14.75
CA LEU A 35 -11.47 -7.22 13.72
C LEU A 35 -12.35 -8.34 14.31
N ASP A 36 -12.45 -8.43 15.64
CA ASP A 36 -13.12 -9.52 16.36
C ASP A 36 -12.69 -10.93 15.89
N LEU A 37 -11.39 -11.08 15.58
CA LEU A 37 -10.83 -12.33 15.10
C LEU A 37 -10.21 -13.11 16.26
N SER A 38 -10.52 -14.41 16.30
CA SER A 38 -9.88 -15.33 17.22
C SER A 38 -8.35 -15.34 17.01
N LYS A 39 -7.58 -15.65 18.07
CA LYS A 39 -6.12 -15.77 17.98
C LYS A 39 -5.64 -16.70 16.85
N PRO A 40 -6.19 -17.91 16.65
CA PRO A 40 -5.75 -18.77 15.54
C PRO A 40 -6.10 -18.18 14.17
N THR A 41 -7.30 -17.59 13.99
CA THR A 41 -7.69 -16.94 12.73
C THR A 41 -6.78 -15.77 12.38
N MET A 42 -6.51 -14.89 13.36
CA MET A 42 -5.60 -13.76 13.21
C MET A 42 -4.17 -14.23 12.87
N SER A 43 -3.67 -15.28 13.52
CA SER A 43 -2.34 -15.80 13.23
C SER A 43 -2.25 -16.36 11.81
N ALA A 44 -3.27 -17.09 11.35
CA ALA A 44 -3.32 -17.63 9.99
C ALA A 44 -3.34 -16.50 8.95
N ALA A 45 -4.18 -15.48 9.15
CA ALA A 45 -4.28 -14.32 8.26
C ALA A 45 -2.95 -13.56 8.14
N VAL A 46 -2.27 -13.29 9.26
CA VAL A 46 -0.96 -12.62 9.25
C VAL A 46 0.10 -13.50 8.56
N SER A 47 0.11 -14.81 8.82
CA SER A 47 1.03 -15.73 8.17
C SER A 47 0.84 -15.77 6.65
N GLU A 48 -0.40 -15.83 6.17
CA GLU A 48 -0.75 -15.77 4.74
C GLU A 48 -0.22 -14.47 4.11
N LEU A 49 -0.54 -13.32 4.69
CA LEU A 49 -0.13 -12.01 4.17
C LEU A 49 1.40 -11.83 4.20
N SER A 50 2.07 -12.34 5.23
CA SER A 50 3.53 -12.29 5.33
C SER A 50 4.22 -13.21 4.31
N ALA A 51 3.65 -14.38 4.02
CA ALA A 51 4.17 -15.25 2.96
C ALA A 51 4.09 -14.58 1.58
N LEU A 52 3.05 -13.77 1.35
CA LEU A 52 2.88 -12.97 0.13
C LEU A 52 3.67 -11.64 0.16
N GLY A 53 4.37 -11.32 1.24
CA GLY A 53 5.08 -10.05 1.40
C GLY A 53 4.19 -8.81 1.53
N LEU A 54 2.86 -8.99 1.64
CA LEU A 54 1.87 -7.91 1.75
C LEU A 54 1.87 -7.27 3.15
N VAL A 55 2.31 -8.00 4.17
CA VAL A 55 2.44 -7.55 5.56
C VAL A 55 3.79 -7.96 6.13
N ALA A 56 4.44 -7.05 6.84
CA ALA A 56 5.74 -7.28 7.46
C ALA A 56 5.76 -6.80 8.92
N SER A 57 6.63 -7.42 9.73
CA SER A 57 6.97 -6.90 11.06
C SER A 57 7.69 -5.56 10.92
N ARG A 58 7.17 -4.52 11.60
CA ARG A 58 7.73 -3.16 11.62
C ARG A 58 8.38 -2.82 12.96
N GLY A 59 8.55 -3.81 13.83
CA GLY A 59 9.22 -3.66 15.12
C GLY A 59 8.48 -4.36 16.25
N ILE A 60 8.86 -4.01 17.47
CA ILE A 60 8.33 -4.58 18.70
C ILE A 60 7.89 -3.47 19.65
N GLU A 61 6.67 -3.57 20.15
CA GLU A 61 6.17 -2.74 21.24
C GLU A 61 6.48 -3.44 22.56
N ARG A 62 7.20 -2.76 23.46
CA ARG A 62 7.48 -3.26 24.82
C ARG A 62 6.36 -2.83 25.76
N GLY A 63 5.64 -3.82 26.30
CA GLY A 63 4.64 -3.59 27.35
C GLY A 63 5.26 -3.44 28.74
N ALA A 64 4.39 -3.30 29.75
CA ALA A 64 4.75 -2.97 31.13
C ALA A 64 5.82 -3.90 31.75
N ILE A 65 5.67 -5.23 31.66
CA ILE A 65 6.63 -6.20 32.21
C ILE A 65 6.68 -7.44 31.30
N GLY A 66 7.82 -7.67 30.63
CA GLY A 66 8.15 -8.90 29.88
C GLY A 66 7.34 -9.21 28.61
N ARG A 67 6.19 -8.54 28.40
CA ARG A 67 5.33 -8.77 27.24
C ARG A 67 5.77 -7.91 26.06
N THR A 68 6.35 -8.56 25.05
CA THR A 68 6.68 -7.95 23.77
C THR A 68 5.59 -8.25 22.75
N ALA A 69 5.09 -7.25 22.04
CA ALA A 69 4.13 -7.42 20.96
C ALA A 69 4.72 -6.99 19.63
N THR A 70 4.69 -7.86 18.62
CA THR A 70 5.13 -7.51 17.26
C THR A 70 4.15 -6.53 16.63
N ILE A 71 4.68 -5.44 16.10
CA ILE A 71 3.95 -4.46 15.30
C ILE A 71 3.99 -4.93 13.84
N TYR A 72 2.84 -5.06 13.21
CA TYR A 72 2.72 -5.40 11.81
C TYR A 72 2.26 -4.18 11.02
N GLY A 73 2.78 -4.01 9.81
CA GLY A 73 2.34 -2.99 8.86
C GLY A 73 2.37 -3.53 7.44
N ILE A 74 1.99 -2.68 6.47
CA ILE A 74 2.11 -3.01 5.06
C ILE A 74 3.55 -3.41 4.74
N GLY A 75 3.72 -4.51 4.00
CA GLY A 75 5.01 -5.05 3.58
C GLY A 75 5.44 -4.50 2.22
N PRO A 76 6.73 -4.62 1.86
CA PRO A 76 7.25 -4.14 0.59
C PRO A 76 6.69 -4.89 -0.64
N GLY A 77 6.16 -6.11 -0.44
CA GLY A 77 5.50 -6.88 -1.50
C GLY A 77 4.11 -6.34 -1.87
N ALA A 78 3.56 -5.39 -1.11
CA ALA A 78 2.30 -4.74 -1.46
C ALA A 78 2.39 -3.81 -2.68
N GLY A 79 3.61 -3.50 -3.13
CA GLY A 79 3.85 -2.72 -4.34
C GLY A 79 3.83 -1.20 -4.10
N TYR A 80 3.53 -0.48 -5.17
CA TYR A 80 3.65 0.97 -5.28
C TYR A 80 2.43 1.57 -5.98
N ALA A 81 2.12 2.83 -5.69
CA ALA A 81 1.11 3.59 -6.40
C ALA A 81 1.72 4.86 -6.99
N ILE A 82 1.22 5.21 -8.17
CA ILE A 82 1.54 6.46 -8.85
C ILE A 82 0.23 7.25 -8.98
N GLY A 83 0.22 8.47 -8.45
CA GLY A 83 -0.85 9.44 -8.66
C GLY A 83 -0.43 10.46 -9.70
N ILE A 84 -1.27 10.70 -10.70
CA ILE A 84 -1.06 11.70 -11.73
C ILE A 84 -2.21 12.70 -11.67
N ASP A 85 -1.88 13.98 -11.60
CA ASP A 85 -2.80 15.12 -11.63
C ASP A 85 -2.49 15.96 -12.86
N VAL A 86 -3.46 16.08 -13.78
CA VAL A 86 -3.32 16.79 -15.05
C VAL A 86 -4.16 18.07 -14.96
N GLY A 87 -3.48 19.19 -14.75
CA GLY A 87 -4.08 20.53 -14.78
C GLY A 87 -3.98 21.16 -16.18
N ALA A 88 -4.49 22.39 -16.31
CA ALA A 88 -4.42 23.14 -17.58
C ALA A 88 -3.01 23.67 -17.90
N ALA A 89 -2.22 23.98 -16.87
CA ALA A 89 -0.89 24.60 -17.03
C ALA A 89 0.26 23.66 -16.70
N GLN A 90 -0.01 22.50 -16.08
CA GLN A 90 1.02 21.60 -15.58
C GLN A 90 0.47 20.19 -15.35
N VAL A 91 1.36 19.21 -15.42
CA VAL A 91 1.15 17.82 -15.02
C VAL A 91 1.99 17.55 -13.78
N ARG A 92 1.39 16.95 -12.76
CA ARG A 92 2.07 16.51 -11.55
C ARG A 92 1.98 14.99 -11.43
N ALA A 93 3.07 14.35 -11.07
CA ALA A 93 3.11 12.93 -10.77
C ALA A 93 3.78 12.70 -9.41
N VAL A 94 3.25 11.78 -8.63
CA VAL A 94 3.85 11.33 -7.36
C VAL A 94 3.85 9.81 -7.31
N ALA A 95 4.97 9.23 -6.86
CA ALA A 95 5.09 7.80 -6.61
C ALA A 95 5.26 7.54 -5.12
N TYR A 96 4.49 6.61 -4.58
CA TYR A 96 4.49 6.21 -3.17
C TYR A 96 4.56 4.69 -3.03
N SER A 97 5.23 4.23 -1.99
CA SER A 97 5.07 2.86 -1.49
C SER A 97 3.75 2.72 -0.74
N MET A 98 3.26 1.48 -0.64
CA MET A 98 2.00 1.18 0.05
C MET A 98 2.08 1.36 1.59
N ASP A 99 3.26 1.53 2.16
CA ASP A 99 3.46 1.98 3.56
C ASP A 99 3.58 3.51 3.70
N ALA A 100 3.07 4.25 2.70
CA ALA A 100 2.99 5.71 2.65
C ALA A 100 4.33 6.45 2.62
N GLN A 101 5.41 5.81 2.17
CA GLN A 101 6.67 6.51 1.91
C GLN A 101 6.68 7.10 0.50
N LYS A 102 7.01 8.39 0.38
CA LYS A 102 7.18 9.03 -0.92
C LYS A 102 8.46 8.52 -1.58
N LEU A 103 8.34 8.03 -2.81
CA LEU A 103 9.45 7.52 -3.60
C LEU A 103 9.98 8.56 -4.59
N ALA A 104 9.08 9.23 -5.31
CA ALA A 104 9.41 10.24 -6.30
C ALA A 104 8.27 11.25 -6.49
N SER A 105 8.60 12.41 -7.06
CA SER A 105 7.62 13.33 -7.63
C SER A 105 8.21 14.06 -8.82
N ALA A 106 7.37 14.33 -9.81
CA ALA A 106 7.67 15.15 -10.97
C ALA A 106 6.57 16.19 -11.17
N GLU A 107 6.93 17.35 -11.68
CA GLU A 107 6.02 18.42 -12.06
C GLU A 107 6.55 19.03 -13.35
N GLU A 108 5.74 18.99 -14.40
CA GLU A 108 6.11 19.44 -15.74
C GLU A 108 5.08 20.47 -16.23
N PRO A 109 5.50 21.66 -16.70
CA PRO A 109 4.59 22.63 -17.28
C PRO A 109 4.05 22.13 -18.62
N ILE A 110 2.78 22.44 -18.89
CA ILE A 110 2.17 22.23 -20.20
C ILE A 110 2.40 23.50 -21.02
N PRO A 111 3.08 23.42 -22.18
CA PRO A 111 3.28 24.58 -23.05
C PRO A 111 1.93 25.19 -23.45
N GLU A 112 1.78 26.52 -23.36
CA GLU A 112 0.55 27.26 -23.70
C GLU A 112 0.11 27.06 -25.16
N THR A 113 1.00 26.58 -26.03
CA THR A 113 0.72 26.26 -27.42
C THR A 113 0.75 24.75 -27.61
N ILE A 114 -0.34 24.07 -27.27
CA ILE A 114 -0.69 22.84 -27.98
C ILE A 114 -1.63 23.26 -29.10
N ALA A 115 -1.10 23.50 -30.30
CA ALA A 115 -1.91 23.37 -31.50
C ALA A 115 -2.27 21.87 -31.62
N GLY A 116 -3.26 21.43 -30.84
CA GLY A 116 -3.56 20.02 -30.64
C GLY A 116 -4.58 19.54 -31.64
N ASP A 117 -4.11 18.97 -32.75
CA ASP A 117 -4.87 17.96 -33.47
C ASP A 117 -4.97 16.70 -32.59
N ALA A 118 -6.11 16.00 -32.67
CA ALA A 118 -6.41 14.82 -31.86
C ALA A 118 -5.36 13.69 -31.99
N ASP A 119 -4.58 13.70 -33.08
CA ASP A 119 -3.51 12.74 -33.36
C ASP A 119 -2.28 12.89 -32.44
N ALA A 120 -2.07 14.04 -31.81
CA ALA A 120 -0.92 14.27 -30.93
C ALA A 120 -1.01 13.52 -29.58
N VAL A 121 -2.22 13.15 -29.16
CA VAL A 121 -2.44 12.41 -27.90
C VAL A 121 -1.93 10.97 -28.00
N GLY A 122 -1.93 10.37 -29.20
CA GLY A 122 -1.45 9.00 -29.41
C GLY A 122 0.06 8.83 -29.20
N ALA A 123 0.86 9.88 -29.41
CA ALA A 123 2.32 9.81 -29.32
C ALA A 123 2.87 9.82 -27.88
N VAL A 124 2.05 10.17 -26.89
CA VAL A 124 2.47 10.28 -25.47
C VAL A 124 2.15 9.00 -24.68
N VAL A 125 1.42 8.04 -25.26
CA VAL A 125 0.92 6.84 -24.56
C VAL A 125 1.59 5.54 -25.03
N GLU A 126 2.72 5.60 -25.75
CA GLU A 126 3.56 4.41 -26.04
C GLU A 126 4.61 4.13 -24.95
#